data_AF-A0A1V5F4K3-F1
#
_entry.id   AF-A0A1V5F4K3-F1
#
_cell.length_a   1.000
_cell.length_b   1.000
_cell.length_c   1.000
_cell.angle_alpha   90.00
_cell.angle_beta   90.00
_cell.angle_gamma   90.00
#
_symmetry.space_group_name_H-M   'P 1'
#
loop_
_entity.id
_entity.type
_entity.pdbx_description
1 polymer ?
#
loop_
_entity_poly.entity_id
_entity_poly.type
_entity_poly.pdbx_seq_one_letter_code
_entity_poly.pdbx_strand_id
1 'polypeptide(L)'
;MAKSFNEIFESFTSVMELLRNEQFQKLLVDYERAKKVFLVGYEVKDDVSSMVLFEAEGRYGLKPTDYLLAFSEFVKRKENEIAAIGILLNKPNDWNTKALNELKQKLKENNYDEANLQKAHKFVYHKETVDIISMIKHAAKDTEPLLSPDERVNQAIQKVTAGKNLNEEQQKWMEYIKEHLKQNLTLDEDDFKELPVFTDRGGLNKFKKVFADEYQKIIKEINNAIAA
;
A
#
# COMPACT_ATOMS: atom_id res chain seq x y z
N MET A 1 -28.80 -22.99 64.88
CA MET A 1 -28.29 -23.66 63.66
C MET A 1 -27.88 -22.57 62.69
N ALA A 2 -26.62 -22.54 62.25
CA ALA A 2 -26.18 -21.58 61.25
C ALA A 2 -26.80 -21.96 59.89
N LYS A 3 -27.48 -21.02 59.23
CA LYS A 3 -28.01 -21.21 57.87
C LYS A 3 -26.85 -21.39 56.89
N SER A 4 -27.01 -22.22 55.87
CA SER A 4 -26.03 -22.33 54.79
C SER A 4 -26.02 -21.04 53.95
N PHE A 5 -24.89 -20.72 53.31
CA PHE A 5 -24.73 -19.46 52.57
C PHE A 5 -25.81 -19.24 51.50
N ASN A 6 -26.21 -20.32 50.80
CA ASN A 6 -27.24 -20.24 49.76
C ASN A 6 -28.64 -19.96 50.33
N GLU A 7 -28.98 -20.52 51.49
CA GLU A 7 -30.29 -20.33 52.13
C GLU A 7 -30.54 -18.90 52.62
N ILE A 8 -29.48 -18.09 52.78
CA ILE A 8 -29.60 -16.69 53.23
C ILE A 8 -30.23 -15.82 52.13
N PHE A 9 -30.02 -16.16 50.86
CA PHE A 9 -30.49 -15.36 49.71
C PHE A 9 -31.88 -15.75 49.21
N GLU A 10 -32.44 -16.86 49.70
CA GLU A 10 -33.78 -17.37 49.33
C GLU A 10 -34.93 -16.55 49.93
N SER A 11 -34.67 -15.75 50.98
CA SER A 11 -35.70 -14.97 51.68
C SER A 11 -35.29 -13.51 51.82
N PHE A 12 -36.13 -12.61 51.31
CA PHE A 12 -35.93 -11.15 51.40
C PHE A 12 -35.68 -10.68 52.84
N THR A 13 -36.41 -11.21 53.82
CA THR A 13 -36.23 -10.84 55.23
C THR A 13 -34.85 -11.23 55.75
N SER A 14 -34.37 -12.43 55.40
CA SER A 14 -33.04 -12.90 55.80
C SER A 14 -31.92 -12.08 55.16
N VAL A 15 -32.10 -11.68 53.90
CA VAL A 15 -31.19 -10.76 53.20
C VAL A 15 -31.16 -9.40 53.89
N MET A 16 -32.32 -8.84 54.24
CA MET A 16 -32.39 -7.53 54.90
C MET A 16 -31.82 -7.56 56.32
N GLU A 17 -31.96 -8.66 57.05
CA GLU A 17 -31.28 -8.87 58.34
C GLU A 17 -29.75 -8.88 58.20
N LEU A 18 -29.22 -9.59 57.19
CA LEU A 18 -27.78 -9.60 56.91
C LEU A 18 -27.26 -8.21 56.50
N LEU A 19 -27.97 -7.53 55.59
CA LEU A 19 -27.56 -6.22 55.09
C LEU A 19 -27.64 -5.12 56.15
N ARG A 20 -28.47 -5.29 57.20
CA ARG A 20 -28.58 -4.36 58.34
C ARG A 20 -27.63 -4.70 59.50
N ASN A 21 -26.92 -5.81 59.43
CA ASN A 21 -25.95 -6.19 60.45
C ASN A 21 -24.73 -5.26 60.41
N GLU A 22 -24.47 -4.53 61.50
CA GLU A 22 -23.37 -3.55 61.57
C GLU A 22 -21.98 -4.17 61.36
N GLN A 23 -21.74 -5.41 61.82
CA GLN A 23 -20.46 -6.09 61.63
C GLN A 23 -20.24 -6.46 60.16
N PHE A 24 -21.30 -6.89 59.46
CA PHE A 24 -21.23 -7.19 58.03
C PHE A 24 -21.04 -5.93 57.19
N GLN A 25 -21.76 -4.85 57.51
CA GLN A 25 -21.57 -3.55 56.86
C GLN A 25 -20.14 -3.04 57.03
N LYS A 26 -19.58 -3.14 58.24
CA LYS A 26 -18.19 -2.78 58.50
C LYS A 26 -17.21 -3.61 57.68
N LEU A 27 -17.45 -4.92 57.57
CA LEU A 27 -16.63 -5.79 56.74
C LEU A 27 -16.68 -5.39 55.26
N LEU A 28 -17.84 -4.95 54.73
CA LEU A 28 -17.96 -4.50 53.34
C LEU A 28 -17.23 -3.18 53.08
N VAL A 29 -17.24 -2.25 54.04
CA VAL A 29 -16.58 -0.93 53.93
C VAL A 29 -15.06 -1.06 54.12
N ASP A 30 -14.63 -1.80 55.14
CA ASP A 30 -13.23 -1.95 55.53
C ASP A 30 -12.59 -3.23 54.96
N TYR A 31 -13.16 -3.81 53.89
CA TYR A 31 -12.65 -5.03 53.29
C TYR A 31 -11.26 -4.80 52.69
N GLU A 32 -10.21 -5.25 53.39
CA GLU A 32 -8.85 -5.26 52.84
C GLU A 32 -8.77 -6.24 51.67
N ARG A 33 -8.95 -5.72 50.46
CA ARG A 33 -8.75 -6.50 49.23
C ARG A 33 -7.30 -6.97 49.18
N ALA A 34 -7.10 -8.23 48.77
CA ALA A 34 -5.78 -8.74 48.49
C ALA A 34 -5.03 -7.76 47.58
N LYS A 35 -3.86 -7.30 48.05
CA LYS A 35 -3.02 -6.37 47.29
C LYS A 35 -2.63 -7.04 45.98
N LYS A 36 -2.89 -6.38 44.84
CA LYS A 36 -2.42 -6.87 43.54
C LYS A 36 -0.89 -6.81 43.54
N VAL A 37 -0.24 -7.96 43.75
CA VAL A 37 1.22 -8.06 43.66
C VAL A 37 1.58 -8.34 42.21
N PHE A 38 2.36 -7.45 41.59
CA PHE A 38 2.98 -7.68 40.29
C PHE A 38 4.42 -8.10 40.53
N LEU A 39 4.76 -9.35 40.19
CA LEU A 39 6.12 -9.87 40.35
C LEU A 39 6.93 -9.48 39.11
N VAL A 40 7.92 -8.60 39.28
CA VAL A 40 8.88 -8.23 38.23
C VAL A 40 10.15 -9.05 38.40
N GLY A 41 10.43 -9.97 37.48
CA GLY A 41 11.68 -10.72 37.44
C GLY A 41 12.80 -9.90 36.81
N TYR A 42 13.53 -9.12 37.60
CA TYR A 42 14.60 -8.23 37.11
C TYR A 42 15.77 -8.97 36.41
N GLU A 43 15.92 -10.27 36.64
CA GLU A 43 16.95 -11.12 36.02
C GLU A 43 16.49 -11.76 34.69
N VAL A 44 15.19 -11.71 34.39
CA VAL A 44 14.62 -12.27 33.15
C VAL A 44 14.43 -11.13 32.17
N LYS A 45 15.24 -11.10 31.12
CA LYS A 45 14.99 -10.22 29.96
C LYS A 45 14.12 -10.98 28.96
N ASP A 46 12.90 -10.50 28.77
CA ASP A 46 12.04 -10.95 27.68
C ASP A 46 12.52 -10.33 26.36
N ASP A 47 13.08 -11.14 25.48
CA ASP A 47 13.36 -10.75 24.10
C ASP A 47 12.06 -10.85 23.28
N VAL A 48 11.40 -9.71 23.05
CA VAL A 48 10.20 -9.64 22.22
C VAL A 48 10.57 -9.18 20.81
N SER A 49 10.36 -10.03 19.81
CA SER A 49 10.45 -9.65 18.41
C SER A 49 9.06 -9.47 17.82
N SER A 50 8.81 -8.35 17.14
CA SER A 50 7.61 -8.17 16.30
C SER A 50 7.97 -8.42 14.84
N MET A 51 7.06 -9.07 14.12
CA MET A 51 7.20 -9.29 12.68
C MET A 51 5.92 -8.88 11.99
N VAL A 52 6.07 -8.18 10.86
CA VAL A 52 4.94 -7.81 10.02
C VAL A 52 4.45 -9.06 9.29
N LEU A 53 3.14 -9.29 9.37
CA LEU A 53 2.47 -10.36 8.64
C LEU A 53 1.50 -9.75 7.62
N PHE A 54 1.32 -10.46 6.52
CA PHE A 54 0.47 -10.06 5.40
C PHE A 54 -0.66 -11.06 5.19
N GLU A 55 -1.67 -10.60 4.44
CA GLU A 55 -2.78 -11.41 3.95
C GLU A 55 -2.77 -11.37 2.43
N ALA A 56 -3.01 -12.51 1.78
CA ALA A 56 -3.13 -12.58 0.32
C ALA A 56 -4.06 -13.72 -0.08
N GLU A 57 -5.03 -13.45 -0.96
CA GLU A 57 -5.94 -14.47 -1.51
C GLU A 57 -6.61 -15.35 -0.43
N GLY A 58 -7.01 -14.76 0.70
CA GLY A 58 -7.61 -15.47 1.83
C GLY A 58 -6.64 -16.26 2.71
N ARG A 59 -5.33 -16.19 2.46
CA ARG A 59 -4.27 -16.72 3.33
C ARG A 59 -3.84 -15.63 4.32
N TYR A 60 -3.72 -15.99 5.60
CA TYR A 60 -3.31 -15.10 6.68
C TYR A 60 -1.92 -15.44 7.21
N GLY A 61 -1.24 -14.46 7.81
CA GLY A 61 0.01 -14.71 8.54
C GLY A 61 1.23 -14.91 7.64
N LEU A 62 1.21 -14.39 6.42
CA LEU A 62 2.32 -14.52 5.47
C LEU A 62 3.50 -13.65 5.90
N LYS A 63 4.70 -14.23 5.95
CA LYS A 63 5.93 -13.44 6.12
C LYS A 63 6.17 -12.60 4.85
N PRO A 64 6.96 -11.50 4.92
CA PRO A 64 7.27 -10.69 3.74
C PRO A 64 7.73 -11.52 2.53
N THR A 65 8.61 -12.51 2.75
CA THR A 65 9.12 -13.39 1.67
C THR A 65 8.02 -14.26 1.07
N ASP A 66 7.20 -14.90 1.91
CA ASP A 66 6.09 -15.76 1.46
C ASP A 66 5.03 -14.96 0.71
N TYR A 67 4.78 -13.73 1.15
CA TYR A 67 3.87 -12.79 0.49
C TYR A 67 4.35 -12.40 -0.91
N LEU A 68 5.65 -12.09 -1.09
CA LEU A 68 6.21 -11.78 -2.42
C LEU A 68 6.26 -13.01 -3.33
N LEU A 69 6.47 -14.20 -2.77
CA LEU A 69 6.38 -15.45 -3.54
C LEU A 69 4.95 -15.69 -4.05
N ALA A 70 3.96 -15.56 -3.16
CA ALA A 70 2.55 -15.64 -3.51
C ALA A 70 2.16 -14.60 -4.58
N PHE A 71 2.70 -13.38 -4.47
CA PHE A 71 2.51 -12.33 -5.47
C PHE A 71 3.11 -12.71 -6.84
N SER A 72 4.31 -13.30 -6.88
CA SER A 72 4.92 -13.81 -8.13
C SER A 72 4.04 -14.87 -8.80
N GLU A 73 3.53 -15.83 -8.02
CA GLU A 73 2.61 -16.85 -8.53
C GLU A 73 1.30 -16.23 -9.04
N PHE A 74 0.76 -15.26 -8.31
CA PHE A 74 -0.44 -14.52 -8.70
C PHE A 74 -0.25 -13.82 -10.04
N VAL A 75 0.84 -13.07 -10.22
CA VAL A 75 1.13 -12.33 -11.47
C VAL A 75 1.25 -13.28 -12.65
N LYS A 76 2.02 -14.37 -12.50
CA LYS A 76 2.21 -15.38 -13.57
C LYS A 76 0.90 -16.07 -13.95
N ARG A 77 0.05 -16.38 -12.96
CA ARG A 77 -1.23 -17.05 -13.20
C ARG A 77 -2.27 -16.10 -13.82
N LYS A 78 -2.29 -14.83 -13.39
CA LYS A 78 -3.27 -13.83 -13.82
C LYS A 78 -2.84 -13.00 -15.02
N GLU A 79 -1.67 -13.25 -15.60
CA GLU A 79 -1.16 -12.54 -16.78
C GLU A 79 -2.17 -12.49 -17.95
N ASN A 80 -2.84 -13.61 -18.23
CA ASN A 80 -3.84 -13.71 -19.30
C ASN A 80 -5.26 -13.31 -18.87
N GLU A 81 -5.50 -13.19 -17.56
CA GLU A 81 -6.84 -12.87 -17.01
C GLU A 81 -7.01 -11.37 -16.72
N ILE A 82 -5.93 -10.70 -16.28
CA ILE A 82 -5.92 -9.26 -15.99
C ILE A 82 -5.27 -8.55 -17.17
N ALA A 83 -6.08 -7.86 -17.96
CA ALA A 83 -5.63 -7.19 -19.17
C ALA A 83 -4.48 -6.22 -18.90
N ALA A 84 -4.52 -5.50 -17.78
CA ALA A 84 -3.47 -4.57 -17.40
C ALA A 84 -2.10 -5.23 -17.13
N ILE A 85 -2.06 -6.45 -16.57
CA ILE A 85 -0.81 -7.21 -16.39
C ILE A 85 -0.29 -7.65 -17.77
N GLY A 86 -1.17 -8.17 -18.62
CA GLY A 86 -0.81 -8.55 -19.99
C GLY A 86 -0.31 -7.38 -20.84
N ILE A 87 -0.90 -6.19 -20.69
CA ILE A 87 -0.42 -4.94 -21.33
C ILE A 87 0.99 -4.63 -20.85
N LEU A 88 1.23 -4.66 -19.53
CA LEU A 88 2.54 -4.32 -18.97
C LEU A 88 3.65 -5.28 -19.42
N LEU A 89 3.37 -6.58 -19.48
CA LEU A 89 4.38 -7.60 -19.81
C LEU A 89 4.59 -7.78 -21.32
N ASN A 90 3.51 -7.68 -22.12
CA ASN A 90 3.55 -8.07 -23.53
C ASN A 90 3.29 -6.91 -24.51
N LYS A 91 2.61 -5.84 -24.09
CA LYS A 91 2.19 -4.73 -24.96
C LYS A 91 2.33 -3.36 -24.28
N PRO A 92 3.54 -2.94 -23.89
CA PRO A 92 3.75 -1.68 -23.15
C PRO A 92 3.28 -0.42 -23.92
N ASN A 93 3.14 -0.50 -25.25
CA ASN A 93 2.56 0.56 -26.08
C ASN A 93 1.09 0.88 -25.76
N ASP A 94 0.34 -0.07 -25.19
CA ASP A 94 -1.07 0.10 -24.82
C ASP A 94 -1.22 0.63 -23.38
N TRP A 95 -0.12 0.92 -22.70
CA TRP A 95 -0.11 1.45 -21.33
C TRP A 95 -0.72 2.85 -21.24
N ASN A 96 -1.65 3.03 -20.31
CA ASN A 96 -2.39 4.28 -20.09
C ASN A 96 -3.00 4.30 -18.67
N THR A 97 -3.64 5.40 -18.28
CA THR A 97 -4.20 5.57 -16.93
C THR A 97 -5.30 4.55 -16.63
N LYS A 98 -6.10 4.15 -17.63
CA LYS A 98 -7.13 3.12 -17.45
C LYS A 98 -6.52 1.76 -17.08
N ALA A 99 -5.44 1.36 -17.77
CA ALA A 99 -4.72 0.13 -17.46
C ALA A 99 -4.08 0.17 -16.06
N LEU A 100 -3.47 1.30 -15.67
CA LEU A 100 -2.92 1.46 -14.33
C LEU A 100 -4.00 1.38 -13.23
N ASN A 101 -5.15 2.02 -13.44
CA ASN A 101 -6.25 1.99 -12.48
C ASN A 101 -6.86 0.58 -12.36
N GLU A 102 -7.07 -0.10 -13.48
CA GLU A 102 -7.51 -1.50 -13.50
C GLU A 102 -6.53 -2.39 -12.73
N LEU A 103 -5.23 -2.22 -12.98
CA LEU A 103 -4.18 -2.94 -12.28
C LEU A 103 -4.25 -2.72 -10.77
N LYS A 104 -4.22 -1.45 -10.31
CA LYS A 104 -4.27 -1.11 -8.89
C LYS A 104 -5.52 -1.68 -8.21
N GLN A 105 -6.67 -1.59 -8.90
CA GLN A 105 -7.91 -2.16 -8.40
C GLN A 105 -7.82 -3.69 -8.25
N LYS A 106 -7.41 -4.40 -9.30
CA LYS A 106 -7.34 -5.87 -9.30
C LYS A 106 -6.35 -6.39 -8.28
N LEU A 107 -5.23 -5.70 -8.09
CA LEU A 107 -4.27 -6.02 -7.05
C LEU A 107 -4.86 -5.84 -5.66
N LYS A 108 -5.52 -4.70 -5.40
CA LYS A 108 -6.18 -4.43 -4.12
C LYS A 108 -7.27 -5.43 -3.79
N GLU A 109 -8.08 -5.86 -4.77
CA GLU A 109 -9.10 -6.91 -4.61
C GLU A 109 -8.52 -8.25 -4.12
N ASN A 110 -7.23 -8.51 -4.36
CA ASN A 110 -6.54 -9.73 -3.97
C ASN A 110 -5.56 -9.53 -2.79
N ASN A 111 -5.66 -8.40 -2.09
CA ASN A 111 -4.77 -7.97 -0.99
C ASN A 111 -3.29 -7.75 -1.41
N TYR A 112 -3.07 -7.39 -2.68
CA TYR A 112 -1.77 -6.98 -3.23
C TYR A 112 -1.69 -5.46 -3.46
N ASP A 113 -2.25 -4.65 -2.55
CA ASP A 113 -2.17 -3.19 -2.70
C ASP A 113 -0.72 -2.67 -2.66
N GLU A 114 -0.50 -1.53 -3.29
CA GLU A 114 0.82 -0.94 -3.49
C GLU A 114 1.58 -0.71 -2.17
N ALA A 115 0.89 -0.31 -1.10
CA ALA A 115 1.52 -0.05 0.19
C ALA A 115 2.02 -1.35 0.86
N ASN A 116 1.23 -2.42 0.81
CA ASN A 116 1.64 -3.72 1.32
C ASN A 116 2.79 -4.33 0.51
N LEU A 117 2.76 -4.21 -0.81
CA LEU A 117 3.86 -4.64 -1.67
C LEU A 117 5.15 -3.86 -1.36
N GLN A 118 5.09 -2.52 -1.28
CA GLN A 118 6.25 -1.71 -0.90
C GLN A 118 6.80 -2.11 0.47
N LYS A 119 5.91 -2.34 1.44
CA LYS A 119 6.31 -2.77 2.78
C LYS A 119 7.02 -4.13 2.75
N ALA A 120 6.49 -5.10 2.00
CA ALA A 120 7.12 -6.40 1.85
C ALA A 120 8.48 -6.29 1.15
N HIS A 121 8.59 -5.51 0.07
CA HIS A 121 9.85 -5.23 -0.61
C HIS A 121 10.88 -4.54 0.30
N LYS A 122 10.45 -3.63 1.18
CA LYS A 122 11.34 -3.01 2.17
C LYS A 122 11.95 -4.04 3.14
N PHE A 123 11.19 -5.05 3.56
CA PHE A 123 11.71 -6.09 4.45
C PHE A 123 12.60 -7.10 3.72
N VAL A 124 12.29 -7.47 2.48
CA VAL A 124 13.01 -8.52 1.74
C VAL A 124 14.24 -7.98 0.99
N TYR A 125 14.10 -6.82 0.34
CA TYR A 125 15.12 -6.25 -0.54
C TYR A 125 15.76 -4.97 0.01
N HIS A 126 15.35 -4.51 1.19
CA HIS A 126 15.82 -3.26 1.80
C HIS A 126 15.62 -2.02 0.91
N LYS A 127 14.63 -2.05 0.02
CA LYS A 127 14.23 -0.92 -0.82
C LYS A 127 12.95 -0.29 -0.29
N GLU A 128 13.02 0.98 0.09
CA GLU A 128 11.87 1.68 0.69
C GLU A 128 10.79 2.04 -0.31
N THR A 129 11.19 2.48 -1.50
CA THR A 129 10.30 2.92 -2.56
C THR A 129 10.60 2.15 -3.83
N VAL A 130 9.65 1.31 -4.22
CA VAL A 130 9.65 0.63 -5.51
C VAL A 130 8.35 1.03 -6.20
N ASP A 131 8.40 1.21 -7.52
CA ASP A 131 7.20 1.49 -8.30
C ASP A 131 6.40 0.20 -8.62
N ILE A 132 5.08 0.32 -8.76
CA ILE A 132 4.21 -0.83 -8.99
C ILE A 132 4.53 -1.60 -10.28
N ILE A 133 5.03 -0.91 -11.32
CA ILE A 133 5.42 -1.54 -12.59
C ILE A 133 6.63 -2.44 -12.36
N SER A 134 7.65 -1.94 -11.65
CA SER A 134 8.84 -2.70 -11.27
C SER A 134 8.50 -3.93 -10.43
N MET A 135 7.58 -3.80 -9.47
CA MET A 135 7.15 -4.95 -8.66
C MET A 135 6.53 -6.06 -9.52
N ILE A 136 5.66 -5.70 -10.48
CA ILE A 136 5.01 -6.68 -11.35
C ILE A 136 6.02 -7.31 -12.31
N LYS A 137 6.90 -6.53 -12.93
CA LYS A 137 7.92 -7.05 -13.84
C LYS A 137 8.87 -7.99 -13.11
N HIS A 138 9.28 -7.63 -11.89
CA HIS A 138 10.11 -8.49 -11.04
C HIS A 138 9.36 -9.76 -10.59
N ALA A 139 8.06 -9.65 -10.29
CA ALA A 139 7.21 -10.78 -9.94
C ALA A 139 7.04 -11.76 -11.12
N ALA A 140 6.98 -11.26 -12.36
CA ALA A 140 6.97 -12.09 -13.55
C ALA A 140 8.35 -12.70 -13.82
N LYS A 141 9.42 -11.92 -13.67
CA LYS A 141 10.81 -12.31 -13.94
C LYS A 141 11.76 -11.67 -12.91
N ASP A 142 12.32 -12.52 -12.07
CA ASP A 142 13.21 -12.16 -10.94
C ASP A 142 14.48 -11.37 -11.35
N THR A 143 14.91 -11.46 -12.60
CA THR A 143 16.05 -10.69 -13.12
C THR A 143 15.73 -9.21 -13.35
N GLU A 144 14.45 -8.82 -13.42
CA GLU A 144 14.06 -7.43 -13.68
C GLU A 144 14.42 -6.55 -12.48
N PRO A 145 14.97 -5.35 -12.71
CA PRO A 145 15.38 -4.48 -11.62
C PRO A 145 14.18 -3.88 -10.88
N LEU A 146 14.29 -3.79 -9.56
CA LEU A 146 13.33 -3.07 -8.73
C LEU A 146 13.68 -1.58 -8.73
N LEU A 147 13.03 -0.77 -9.57
CA LEU A 147 13.27 0.68 -9.65
C LEU A 147 12.32 1.46 -8.74
N SER A 148 12.77 2.62 -8.29
CA SER A 148 11.89 3.64 -7.70
C SER A 148 11.13 4.40 -8.81
N PRO A 149 10.00 5.07 -8.48
CA PRO A 149 9.29 5.91 -9.44
C PRO A 149 10.21 6.95 -10.10
N ASP A 150 11.08 7.60 -9.32
CA ASP A 150 12.04 8.57 -9.83
C ASP A 150 13.02 7.97 -10.83
N GLU A 151 13.64 6.82 -10.52
CA GLU A 151 14.57 6.15 -11.43
C GLU A 151 13.90 5.75 -12.74
N ARG A 152 12.71 5.15 -12.67
CA ARG A 152 11.94 4.74 -13.85
C ARG A 152 11.59 5.93 -14.74
N VAL A 153 11.06 7.00 -14.15
CA VAL A 153 10.69 8.20 -14.90
C VAL A 153 11.92 8.86 -15.51
N ASN A 154 13.04 8.95 -14.78
CA ASN A 154 14.29 9.47 -15.31
C ASN A 154 14.76 8.68 -16.54
N GLN A 155 14.76 7.34 -16.46
CA GLN A 155 15.15 6.47 -17.57
C GLN A 155 14.20 6.61 -18.78
N ALA A 156 12.89 6.65 -18.53
CA ALA A 156 11.88 6.80 -19.57
C ALA A 156 12.02 8.14 -20.31
N ILE A 157 12.16 9.25 -19.57
CA ILE A 157 12.32 10.58 -20.16
C ILE A 157 13.63 10.66 -20.95
N GLN A 158 14.74 10.15 -20.41
CA GLN A 158 16.01 10.10 -21.15
C GLN A 158 15.90 9.31 -22.45
N LYS A 159 15.19 8.17 -22.44
CA LYS A 159 14.98 7.34 -23.63
C LYS A 159 14.12 8.06 -24.68
N VAL A 160 13.10 8.79 -24.26
CA VAL A 160 12.21 9.55 -25.16
C VAL A 160 12.88 10.78 -25.74
N THR A 161 13.75 11.44 -24.99
CA THR A 161 14.47 12.64 -25.44
C THR A 161 15.79 12.32 -26.14
N ALA A 162 16.29 11.09 -26.03
CA ALA A 162 17.50 10.65 -26.71
C ALA A 162 17.40 10.86 -28.24
N GLY A 163 18.33 11.66 -28.77
CA GLY A 163 18.37 11.98 -30.20
C GLY A 163 17.37 13.05 -30.67
N LYS A 164 16.58 13.64 -29.76
CA LYS A 164 15.67 14.75 -30.08
C LYS A 164 16.29 16.10 -29.70
N ASN A 165 16.25 17.06 -30.60
CA ASN A 165 16.61 18.45 -30.32
C ASN A 165 15.37 19.20 -29.83
N LEU A 166 15.13 19.16 -28.52
CA LEU A 166 14.04 19.90 -27.89
C LEU A 166 14.41 21.36 -27.72
N ASN A 167 13.49 22.27 -28.08
CA ASN A 167 13.64 23.69 -27.76
C ASN A 167 13.42 23.96 -26.26
N GLU A 168 13.75 25.16 -25.78
CA GLU A 168 13.64 25.52 -24.37
C GLU A 168 12.22 25.34 -23.80
N GLU A 169 11.20 25.60 -24.60
CA GLU A 169 9.80 25.46 -24.17
C GLU A 169 9.41 23.98 -24.05
N GLN A 170 9.82 23.15 -24.99
CA GLN A 170 9.62 21.69 -24.96
C GLN A 170 10.36 21.06 -23.78
N GLN A 171 11.58 21.52 -23.47
CA GLN A 171 12.34 21.04 -22.31
C GLN A 171 11.61 21.33 -21.00
N LYS A 172 11.09 22.55 -20.81
CA LYS A 172 10.27 22.90 -19.64
C LYS A 172 9.03 22.02 -19.53
N TRP A 173 8.35 21.75 -20.64
CA TRP A 173 7.21 20.83 -20.64
C TRP A 173 7.59 19.41 -20.23
N MET A 174 8.74 18.91 -20.67
CA MET A 174 9.25 17.60 -20.24
C MET A 174 9.58 17.54 -18.75
N GLU A 175 10.05 18.64 -18.15
CA GLU A 175 10.25 18.73 -16.69
C GLU A 175 8.93 18.64 -15.93
N TYR A 176 7.89 19.34 -16.38
CA TYR A 176 6.57 19.25 -15.74
C TYR A 176 5.95 17.86 -15.86
N ILE A 177 6.08 17.24 -17.04
CA ILE A 177 5.63 15.87 -17.27
C ILE A 177 6.40 14.90 -16.37
N LYS A 178 7.71 15.09 -16.21
CA LYS A 178 8.53 14.29 -15.30
C LYS A 178 8.02 14.35 -13.87
N GLU A 179 7.71 15.53 -13.34
CA GLU A 179 7.17 15.66 -11.98
C GLU A 179 5.80 14.99 -11.82
N HIS A 180 4.93 15.08 -12.83
CA HIS A 180 3.65 14.37 -12.84
C HIS A 180 3.83 12.84 -12.83
N LEU A 181 4.70 12.33 -13.71
CA LEU A 181 4.92 10.89 -13.87
C LEU A 181 5.53 10.23 -12.63
N LYS A 182 6.32 10.97 -11.84
CA LYS A 182 6.87 10.45 -10.57
C LYS A 182 5.78 10.03 -9.58
N GLN A 183 4.62 10.68 -9.65
CA GLN A 183 3.49 10.39 -8.77
C GLN A 183 2.48 9.43 -9.42
N ASN A 184 2.25 9.57 -10.73
CA ASN A 184 1.13 8.90 -11.40
C ASN A 184 1.53 7.78 -12.38
N LEU A 185 2.80 7.70 -12.83
CA LEU A 185 3.33 6.68 -13.77
C LEU A 185 2.60 6.55 -15.12
N THR A 186 1.63 7.42 -15.41
CA THR A 186 0.92 7.52 -16.69
C THR A 186 0.71 8.99 -17.04
N LEU A 187 0.56 9.25 -18.33
CA LEU A 187 0.23 10.56 -18.87
C LEU A 187 -0.88 10.42 -19.92
N ASP A 188 -1.99 11.12 -19.74
CA ASP A 188 -3.09 11.18 -20.69
C ASP A 188 -3.50 12.63 -21.03
N GLU A 189 -4.27 12.83 -22.10
CA GLU A 189 -4.72 14.18 -22.51
C GLU A 189 -5.56 14.89 -21.44
N ASP A 190 -6.27 14.14 -20.60
CA ASP A 190 -7.10 14.68 -19.54
C ASP A 190 -6.28 15.24 -18.37
N ASP A 191 -5.08 14.70 -18.11
CA ASP A 191 -4.16 15.25 -17.10
C ASP A 191 -3.85 16.72 -17.40
N PHE A 192 -3.64 17.06 -18.66
CA PHE A 192 -3.36 18.42 -19.12
C PHE A 192 -4.55 19.39 -18.96
N LYS A 193 -5.76 18.87 -18.75
CA LYS A 193 -6.99 19.65 -18.55
C LYS A 193 -7.34 19.81 -17.08
N GLU A 194 -6.96 18.85 -16.25
CA GLU A 194 -7.40 18.77 -14.85
C GLU A 194 -6.33 19.21 -13.86
N LEU A 195 -5.04 18.96 -14.15
CA LEU A 195 -3.99 19.15 -13.15
C LEU A 195 -3.38 20.56 -13.17
N PRO A 196 -3.28 21.24 -12.01
CA PRO A 196 -2.67 22.58 -11.88
C PRO A 196 -1.28 22.70 -12.48
N VAL A 197 -0.46 21.65 -12.38
CA VAL A 197 0.89 21.61 -12.96
C VAL A 197 0.89 21.91 -14.47
N PHE A 198 -0.19 21.58 -15.17
CA PHE A 198 -0.35 21.86 -16.60
C PHE A 198 -1.31 23.02 -16.87
N THR A 199 -2.44 23.12 -16.18
CA THR A 199 -3.47 24.13 -16.45
C THR A 199 -3.00 25.56 -16.19
N ASP A 200 -2.19 25.79 -15.15
CA ASP A 200 -1.57 27.09 -14.85
C ASP A 200 -0.63 27.58 -15.98
N ARG A 201 -0.24 26.67 -16.88
CA ARG A 201 0.69 26.92 -17.99
C ARG A 201 0.01 26.88 -19.35
N GLY A 202 -1.33 26.96 -19.36
CA GLY A 202 -2.16 26.95 -20.58
C GLY A 202 -2.64 25.55 -21.00
N GLY A 203 -2.37 24.53 -20.17
CA GLY A 203 -2.93 23.18 -20.27
C GLY A 203 -2.71 22.52 -21.63
N LEU A 204 -3.67 21.68 -22.00
CA LEU A 204 -3.62 20.90 -23.24
C LEU A 204 -3.47 21.77 -24.50
N ASN A 205 -4.11 22.95 -24.53
CA ASN A 205 -4.04 23.84 -25.70
C ASN A 205 -2.63 24.38 -25.94
N LYS A 206 -1.93 24.75 -24.86
CA LYS A 206 -0.54 25.20 -24.97
C LYS A 206 0.38 24.03 -25.32
N PHE A 207 0.18 22.86 -24.71
CA PHE A 207 0.93 21.65 -25.04
C PHE A 207 0.81 21.28 -26.54
N LYS A 208 -0.41 21.27 -27.09
CA LYS A 208 -0.65 21.03 -28.53
C LYS A 208 0.05 22.04 -29.44
N LYS A 209 0.19 23.31 -29.01
CA LYS A 209 0.95 24.32 -29.78
C LYS A 209 2.46 24.07 -29.75
N VAL A 210 2.99 23.60 -28.62
CA VAL A 210 4.43 23.38 -28.42
C VAL A 210 4.92 22.12 -29.14
N PHE A 211 4.10 21.07 -29.17
CA PHE A 211 4.42 19.79 -29.81
C PHE A 211 3.74 19.59 -31.17
N ALA A 212 2.92 20.55 -31.63
CA ALA A 212 2.22 20.54 -32.91
C ALA A 212 1.54 19.18 -33.18
N ASP A 213 1.79 18.56 -34.33
CA ASP A 213 1.20 17.27 -34.72
C ASP A 213 1.81 16.06 -33.98
N GLU A 214 2.91 16.26 -33.23
CA GLU A 214 3.60 15.19 -32.50
C GLU A 214 3.08 14.98 -31.07
N TYR A 215 2.16 15.81 -30.57
CA TYR A 215 1.72 15.78 -29.18
C TYR A 215 1.14 14.41 -28.73
N GLN A 216 0.41 13.71 -29.61
CA GLN A 216 -0.11 12.38 -29.29
C GLN A 216 0.98 11.32 -29.33
N LYS A 217 1.93 11.48 -30.25
CA LYS A 217 3.06 10.57 -30.41
C LYS A 217 3.96 10.64 -29.19
N ILE A 218 4.28 11.84 -28.70
CA ILE A 218 5.12 12.01 -27.51
C ILE A 218 4.45 11.43 -26.25
N ILE A 219 3.13 11.60 -26.07
CA ILE A 219 2.40 10.99 -24.94
C ILE A 219 2.52 9.45 -25.00
N LYS A 220 2.28 8.85 -26.16
CA LYS A 220 2.41 7.40 -26.35
C LYS A 220 3.83 6.90 -26.14
N GLU A 221 4.83 7.61 -26.65
CA GLU A 221 6.24 7.26 -26.46
C GLU A 221 6.65 7.31 -24.98
N ILE A 222 6.15 8.31 -24.24
CA ILE A 222 6.37 8.42 -22.79
C ILE A 222 5.73 7.25 -22.05
N ASN A 223 4.46 6.96 -22.27
CA ASN A 223 3.78 5.85 -21.59
C ASN A 223 4.43 4.50 -21.91
N ASN A 224 4.80 4.27 -23.17
CA ASN A 224 5.55 3.08 -23.57
C ASN A 224 6.91 3.01 -22.86
N ALA A 225 7.66 4.12 -22.82
CA ALA A 225 8.96 4.15 -22.16
C ALA A 225 8.87 3.93 -20.64
N ILE A 226 7.76 4.31 -20.02
CA ILE A 226 7.51 4.05 -18.59
C ILE A 226 7.18 2.57 -18.33
N ALA A 227 6.39 1.93 -19.20
CA ALA A 227 6.05 0.51 -19.07
C ALA A 227 7.20 -0.44 -19.48
N ALA A 228 8.04 0.00 -20.42
CA ALA A 228 9.20 -0.73 -20.93
C ALA A 228 10.26 -1.02 -19.87
#